data_AF-A0AAU1Y4R5-F1
#
_entry.id   AF-A0AAU1Y4R5-F1
#
_cell.length_a   1.000
_cell.length_b   1.000
_cell.length_c   1.000
_cell.angle_alpha   90.00
_cell.angle_beta   90.00
_cell.angle_gamma   90.00
#
_symmetry.space_group_name_H-M   'P 1'
#
loop_
_entity.id
_entity.type
_entity.pdbx_description
1 polymer ?
#
loop_
_entity_poly.entity_id
_entity_poly.type
_entity_poly.pdbx_seq_one_letter_code
_entity_poly.pdbx_strand_id
1 'polypeptide(L)'
;MPYKTEDELRGFLCLCLDPGPGRTKRTAAQLAAIMPDPVYEALIQYAPNLVELREHAGQLAEQATAAHHAYAEGLVAWIRGDEPPPVRRRKSLLESAMAAVEAAQTHIEGCADCRPDMRLPEMCPDGQRQALAAVDDGPECAHASWEVTSEYRNARQRWVKSRRCADCGEHLEPLVDREPHWPDKALSACPGFEKEYQGVSDAKRRLPNCKYCRQSRAVHSDDR
;
A
#
# COMPACT_ATOMS: atom_id res chain seq x y z
N MET A 1 4.38 26.42 -11.21
CA MET A 1 5.33 26.00 -10.16
C MET A 1 6.30 27.15 -9.88
N PRO A 2 6.53 27.54 -8.61
CA PRO A 2 7.33 28.71 -8.27
C PRO A 2 8.84 28.52 -8.45
N TYR A 3 9.35 27.28 -8.50
CA TYR A 3 10.77 26.97 -8.66
C TYR A 3 11.07 26.42 -10.06
N LYS A 4 11.98 27.06 -10.79
CA LYS A 4 12.34 26.71 -12.17
C LYS A 4 13.57 25.81 -12.23
N THR A 5 14.37 25.78 -11.18
CA THR A 5 15.60 24.99 -11.10
C THR A 5 15.76 24.35 -9.73
N GLU A 6 16.60 23.32 -9.67
CA GLU A 6 16.99 22.68 -8.41
C GLU A 6 17.70 23.67 -7.46
N ASP A 7 18.55 24.54 -7.98
CA ASP A 7 19.29 25.53 -7.19
C ASP A 7 18.37 26.58 -6.56
N GLU A 8 17.31 27.01 -7.26
CA GLU A 8 16.30 27.90 -6.71
C GLU A 8 15.57 27.26 -5.51
N LEU A 9 15.20 25.98 -5.64
CA LEU A 9 14.57 25.21 -4.56
C LEU A 9 15.53 25.05 -3.37
N ARG A 10 16.78 24.64 -3.61
CA ARG A 10 17.79 24.50 -2.55
C ARG A 10 18.03 25.83 -1.84
N GLY A 11 18.20 26.92 -2.58
CA GLY A 11 18.38 28.27 -2.03
C GLY A 11 17.21 28.69 -1.14
N PHE A 12 15.99 28.43 -1.59
CA PHE A 12 14.79 28.68 -0.78
C PHE A 12 14.77 27.86 0.51
N LEU A 13 15.05 26.54 0.44
CA LEU A 13 15.09 25.67 1.62
C LEU A 13 16.19 26.10 2.61
N CYS A 14 17.36 26.52 2.12
CA CYS A 14 18.42 27.08 2.96
C CYS A 14 17.94 28.34 3.71
N LEU A 15 17.23 29.25 3.05
CA LEU A 15 16.64 30.42 3.70
C LEU A 15 15.56 30.05 4.73
N CYS A 16 14.82 28.96 4.51
CA CYS A 16 13.85 28.48 5.49
C CYS A 16 14.50 27.92 6.76
N LEU A 17 15.67 27.29 6.63
CA LEU A 17 16.47 26.77 7.75
C LEU A 17 17.15 27.90 8.52
N ASP A 18 17.77 28.84 7.79
CA ASP A 18 18.48 29.99 8.36
C ASP A 18 17.95 31.31 7.77
N PRO A 19 16.86 31.87 8.34
CA PRO A 19 16.21 33.05 7.79
C PRO A 19 16.95 34.38 8.07
N GLY A 20 18.17 34.32 8.62
CA GLY A 20 19.01 35.49 8.89
C GLY A 20 18.90 36.04 10.32
N PRO A 21 19.62 37.14 10.61
CA PRO A 21 19.75 37.69 11.96
C PRO A 21 18.40 38.16 12.54
N GLY A 22 18.20 37.89 13.84
CA GLY A 22 16.99 38.28 14.56
C GLY A 22 15.79 37.35 14.37
N ARG A 23 15.94 36.22 13.67
CA ARG A 23 14.91 35.19 13.50
C ARG A 23 15.37 33.85 14.07
N THR A 24 14.43 33.06 14.58
CA THR A 24 14.72 31.72 15.11
C THR A 24 15.07 30.78 13.97
N LYS A 25 16.25 30.15 14.05
CA LYS A 25 16.65 29.08 13.13
C LYS A 25 15.71 27.89 13.26
N ARG A 26 15.38 27.25 12.15
CA ARG A 26 14.58 26.02 12.14
C ARG A 26 15.48 24.81 12.01
N THR A 27 15.10 23.72 12.68
CA THR A 27 15.70 22.42 12.40
C THR A 27 15.13 21.84 11.10
N ALA A 28 15.84 20.89 10.49
CA ALA A 28 15.34 20.18 9.32
C ALA A 28 14.00 19.47 9.59
N ALA A 29 13.84 18.90 10.80
CA ALA A 29 12.59 18.26 11.22
C ALA A 29 11.43 19.27 11.30
N GLN A 30 11.66 20.46 11.86
CA GLN A 30 10.64 21.50 11.91
C GLN A 30 10.23 21.97 10.52
N LEU A 31 11.20 22.10 9.60
CA LEU A 31 10.92 22.47 8.21
C LEU A 31 10.10 21.39 7.48
N ALA A 32 10.45 20.12 7.65
CA ALA A 32 9.73 19.00 7.06
C ALA A 32 8.26 18.93 7.53
N ALA A 33 7.99 19.28 8.79
CA ALA A 33 6.65 19.25 9.36
C ALA A 33 5.70 20.34 8.82
N ILE A 34 6.23 21.44 8.28
CA ILE A 34 5.44 22.61 7.83
C ILE A 34 5.56 22.86 6.33
N MET A 35 6.03 21.87 5.58
CA MET A 35 6.35 22.04 4.17
C MET A 35 5.07 22.18 3.32
N PRO A 36 4.85 23.30 2.63
CA PRO A 36 3.64 23.51 1.83
C PRO A 36 3.68 22.71 0.53
N ASP A 37 2.51 22.35 0.01
CA ASP A 37 2.36 21.47 -1.16
C ASP A 37 3.18 21.90 -2.39
N PRO A 38 3.26 23.19 -2.77
CA PRO A 38 4.04 23.60 -3.95
C PRO A 38 5.55 23.34 -3.82
N VAL A 39 6.08 23.35 -2.58
CA VAL A 39 7.48 23.00 -2.30
C VAL A 39 7.67 21.50 -2.39
N TYR A 40 6.68 20.74 -1.90
CA TYR A 40 6.70 19.30 -1.98
C TYR A 40 6.63 18.78 -3.43
N GLU A 41 5.76 19.35 -4.26
CA GLU A 41 5.70 19.05 -5.70
C GLU A 41 7.06 19.29 -6.38
N ALA A 42 7.74 20.38 -6.03
CA ALA A 42 9.07 20.67 -6.55
C ALA A 42 10.13 19.66 -6.05
N LEU A 43 10.03 19.17 -4.81
CA LEU A 43 10.90 18.10 -4.31
C LEU A 43 10.70 16.79 -5.06
N ILE A 44 9.47 16.44 -5.43
CA ILE A 44 9.21 15.26 -6.27
C ILE A 44 9.95 15.37 -7.60
N GLN A 45 9.96 16.56 -8.19
CA GLN A 45 10.63 16.79 -9.47
C GLN A 45 12.16 16.79 -9.36
N TYR A 46 12.72 17.54 -8.40
CA TYR A 46 14.15 17.83 -8.37
C TYR A 46 14.95 16.94 -7.40
N ALA A 47 14.32 16.27 -6.44
CA ALA A 47 14.99 15.47 -5.42
C ALA A 47 14.18 14.21 -5.04
N PRO A 48 13.95 13.27 -5.98
CA PRO A 48 13.09 12.10 -5.76
C PRO A 48 13.56 11.21 -4.60
N ASN A 49 14.87 11.13 -4.34
CA ASN A 49 15.41 10.39 -3.21
C ASN A 49 14.94 10.94 -1.85
N LEU A 50 14.62 12.24 -1.74
CA LEU A 50 14.05 12.81 -0.51
C LEU A 50 12.58 12.43 -0.31
N VAL A 51 11.86 12.15 -1.41
CA VAL A 51 10.49 11.63 -1.35
C VAL A 51 10.49 10.21 -0.81
N GLU A 52 11.36 9.33 -1.32
CA GLU A 52 11.51 7.96 -0.80
C GLU A 52 11.84 7.95 0.70
N LEU A 53 12.75 8.83 1.14
CA LEU A 53 13.07 8.97 2.56
C LEU A 53 11.89 9.48 3.39
N ARG A 54 11.06 10.38 2.85
CA ARG A 54 9.85 10.88 3.53
C ARG A 54 8.80 9.79 3.65
N GLU A 55 8.55 9.03 2.59
CA GLU A 55 7.62 7.89 2.58
C GLU A 55 8.07 6.84 3.59
N HIS A 56 9.36 6.50 3.59
CA HIS A 56 9.93 5.57 4.57
C HIS A 56 9.77 6.07 6.02
N ALA A 57 10.00 7.37 6.26
CA ALA A 57 9.76 7.97 7.57
C ALA A 57 8.28 7.91 7.98
N GLY A 58 7.35 8.09 7.03
CA GLY A 58 5.91 7.93 7.25
C GLY A 58 5.54 6.51 7.68
N GLN A 59 6.05 5.50 6.96
CA GLN A 59 5.85 4.08 7.31
C GLN A 59 6.38 3.76 8.71
N LEU A 60 7.56 4.28 9.08
CA LEU A 60 8.11 4.08 10.43
C LEU A 60 7.25 4.75 11.51
N ALA A 61 6.68 5.93 11.24
CA ALA A 61 5.79 6.62 12.16
C ALA A 61 4.45 5.90 12.36
N GLU A 62 3.89 5.32 11.29
CA GLU A 62 2.70 4.46 11.35
C GLU A 62 2.99 3.20 12.17
N GLN A 63 4.13 2.54 11.93
CA GLN A 63 4.57 1.38 12.71
C GLN A 63 4.73 1.72 14.20
N ALA A 64 5.33 2.87 14.53
CA ALA A 64 5.48 3.32 15.91
C ALA A 64 4.12 3.57 16.57
N THR A 65 3.19 4.19 15.85
CA THR A 65 1.80 4.41 16.32
C THR A 65 1.10 3.09 16.61
N ALA A 66 1.19 2.12 15.69
CA ALA A 66 0.61 0.79 15.87
C ALA A 66 1.22 0.06 17.07
N ALA A 67 2.53 0.13 17.26
CA ALA A 67 3.22 -0.46 18.41
C ALA A 67 2.78 0.17 19.74
N HIS A 68 2.63 1.49 19.80
CA HIS A 68 2.11 2.19 20.98
C HIS A 68 0.65 1.79 21.28
N HIS A 69 -0.18 1.63 20.25
CA HIS A 69 -1.55 1.17 20.43
C HIS A 69 -1.60 -0.24 21.01
N ALA A 70 -0.85 -1.19 20.43
CA ALA A 70 -0.77 -2.56 20.93
C ALA A 70 -0.25 -2.63 22.38
N TYR A 71 0.71 -1.78 22.73
CA TYR A 71 1.18 -1.64 24.11
C TYR A 71 0.07 -1.13 25.03
N ALA A 72 -0.67 -0.09 24.64
CA ALA A 72 -1.75 0.46 25.44
C ALA A 72 -2.88 -0.56 25.64
N GLU A 73 -3.24 -1.33 24.61
CA GLU A 73 -4.21 -2.42 24.72
C GLU A 73 -3.74 -3.53 25.66
N GLY A 74 -2.48 -3.97 25.53
CA GLY A 74 -1.88 -4.94 26.44
C GLY A 74 -1.86 -4.46 27.89
N LEU A 75 -1.60 -3.17 28.13
CA LEU A 75 -1.65 -2.56 29.45
C LEU A 75 -3.08 -2.55 30.01
N VAL A 76 -4.09 -2.22 29.20
CA VAL A 76 -5.50 -2.26 29.61
C VAL A 76 -5.94 -3.68 29.97
N ALA A 77 -5.58 -4.68 29.15
CA ALA A 77 -5.87 -6.09 29.43
C ALA A 77 -5.25 -6.53 30.76
N TRP A 78 -3.98 -6.18 30.98
CA TRP A 78 -3.28 -6.48 32.23
C TRP A 78 -3.96 -5.84 33.46
N ILE A 79 -4.37 -4.56 33.37
CA ILE A 79 -5.08 -3.87 34.46
C ILE A 79 -6.41 -4.56 34.80
N ARG A 80 -7.10 -5.11 33.79
CA ARG A 80 -8.40 -5.79 33.97
C ARG A 80 -8.28 -7.24 34.43
N GLY A 81 -7.08 -7.83 34.39
CA GLY A 81 -6.87 -9.25 34.63
C GLY A 81 -7.27 -10.13 33.44
N ASP A 82 -7.44 -9.54 32.26
CA ASP A 82 -7.67 -10.25 31.01
C ASP A 82 -6.34 -10.86 30.51
N GLU A 83 -6.41 -11.95 29.76
CA GLU A 83 -5.23 -12.48 29.07
C GLU A 83 -4.78 -11.47 27.99
N PRO A 84 -3.54 -10.98 28.04
CA PRO A 84 -3.07 -10.01 27.06
C PRO A 84 -3.06 -10.63 25.66
N PRO A 85 -3.33 -9.85 24.61
CA PRO A 85 -3.22 -10.34 23.24
C PRO A 85 -1.80 -10.88 23.02
N PRO A 86 -1.64 -12.03 22.33
CA PRO A 86 -0.32 -12.61 22.11
C PRO A 86 0.55 -11.60 21.36
N VAL A 87 1.64 -11.17 22.01
CA VAL A 87 2.63 -10.30 21.37
C VAL A 87 3.37 -11.16 20.34
N ARG A 88 2.99 -11.02 19.07
CA ARG A 88 3.70 -11.71 17.99
C ARG A 88 5.04 -11.04 17.79
N ARG A 89 6.08 -11.65 18.35
CA ARG A 89 7.47 -11.24 18.12
C ARG A 89 7.75 -11.45 16.64
N ARG A 90 8.08 -10.38 15.91
CA ARG A 90 8.64 -10.52 14.56
C ARG A 90 9.85 -11.43 14.67
N LYS A 91 9.87 -12.52 13.90
CA LYS A 91 11.07 -13.33 13.72
C LYS A 91 12.20 -12.39 13.29
N SER A 92 13.35 -12.53 13.94
CA SER A 92 14.60 -11.98 13.43
C SER A 92 14.90 -12.56 12.06
N LEU A 93 15.74 -11.85 11.29
CA LEU A 93 16.16 -12.34 9.97
C LEU A 93 16.76 -13.75 10.04
N LEU A 94 17.48 -14.06 11.13
CA LEU A 94 18.02 -15.39 11.37
C LEU A 94 16.92 -16.44 11.60
N GLU A 95 15.93 -16.14 12.43
CA GLU A 95 14.80 -17.06 12.69
C GLU A 95 13.98 -17.31 11.42
N SER A 96 13.72 -16.28 10.61
CA SER A 96 13.05 -16.44 9.32
C SER A 96 13.87 -17.28 8.34
N ALA A 97 15.19 -17.09 8.29
CA ALA A 97 16.07 -17.89 7.44
C ALA A 97 16.11 -19.35 7.89
N MET A 98 16.18 -19.61 9.19
CA MET A 98 16.12 -20.97 9.74
C MET A 98 14.81 -21.67 9.39
N ALA A 99 13.67 -20.98 9.56
CA ALA A 99 12.35 -21.52 9.21
C ALA A 99 12.25 -21.85 7.70
N ALA A 100 12.79 -20.98 6.84
CA ALA A 100 12.85 -21.23 5.39
C ALA A 100 13.64 -22.49 5.05
N VAL A 101 14.81 -22.66 5.70
CA VAL A 101 15.69 -23.81 5.49
C VAL A 101 15.03 -25.10 5.96
N GLU A 102 14.40 -25.10 7.13
CA GLU A 102 13.67 -26.27 7.66
C GLU A 102 12.51 -26.67 6.75
N ALA A 103 11.74 -25.70 6.26
CA ALA A 103 10.65 -25.93 5.31
C ALA A 103 11.15 -26.46 3.96
N ALA A 104 12.27 -25.92 3.45
CA ALA A 104 12.90 -26.43 2.24
C ALA A 104 13.41 -27.87 2.39
N GLN A 105 14.05 -28.18 3.51
CA GLN A 105 14.55 -29.53 3.82
C GLN A 105 13.40 -30.53 3.92
N THR A 106 12.34 -30.19 4.66
CA THR A 106 11.13 -31.01 4.76
C THR A 106 10.51 -31.30 3.40
N HIS A 107 10.50 -30.31 2.50
CA HIS A 107 10.03 -30.50 1.13
C HIS A 107 10.93 -31.46 0.32
N ILE A 108 12.26 -31.27 0.40
CA ILE A 108 13.26 -32.08 -0.32
C ILE A 108 13.13 -33.56 0.05
N GLU A 109 12.88 -33.89 1.32
CA GLU A 109 12.71 -35.28 1.77
C GLU A 109 11.53 -36.00 1.10
N GLY A 110 10.50 -35.26 0.67
CA GLY A 110 9.28 -35.79 0.05
C GLY A 110 9.16 -35.56 -1.46
N CYS A 111 10.12 -34.88 -2.09
CA CYS A 111 10.02 -34.44 -3.49
C CYS A 111 11.03 -35.18 -4.38
N ALA A 112 10.56 -35.77 -5.48
CA ALA A 112 11.43 -36.46 -6.44
C ALA A 112 12.27 -35.50 -7.31
N ASP A 113 11.84 -34.25 -7.46
CA ASP A 113 12.46 -33.26 -8.35
C ASP A 113 13.50 -32.38 -7.65
N CYS A 114 13.42 -32.26 -6.31
CA CYS A 114 14.34 -31.44 -5.52
C CYS A 114 15.51 -32.26 -4.97
N ARG A 115 16.69 -31.65 -4.84
CA ARG A 115 17.89 -32.28 -4.26
C ARG A 115 18.43 -31.47 -3.08
N PRO A 116 19.13 -32.11 -2.12
CA PRO A 116 19.66 -31.43 -0.94
C PRO A 116 20.65 -30.29 -1.21
N ASP A 117 21.33 -30.30 -2.36
CA ASP A 117 22.32 -29.30 -2.77
C ASP A 117 21.72 -28.11 -3.54
N MET A 118 20.42 -28.15 -3.86
CA MET A 118 19.74 -27.07 -4.58
C MET A 118 19.59 -25.83 -3.72
N ARG A 119 19.78 -24.67 -4.36
CA ARG A 119 19.41 -23.36 -3.81
C ARG A 119 17.91 -23.14 -3.97
N LEU A 120 17.34 -22.24 -3.18
CA LEU A 120 15.91 -21.92 -3.24
C LEU A 120 15.38 -21.67 -4.68
N PRO A 121 16.04 -20.86 -5.55
CA PRO A 121 15.54 -20.65 -6.92
C PRO A 121 15.62 -21.88 -7.84
N GLU A 122 16.38 -22.90 -7.45
CA GLU A 122 16.59 -24.15 -8.21
C GLU A 122 15.59 -25.24 -7.78
N MET A 123 14.96 -25.09 -6.60
CA MET A 123 13.87 -25.95 -6.16
C MET A 123 12.66 -25.85 -7.10
N CYS A 124 11.80 -26.86 -7.09
CA CYS A 124 10.53 -26.78 -7.82
C CYS A 124 9.63 -25.66 -7.24
N PRO A 125 8.64 -25.17 -7.99
CA PRO A 125 7.76 -24.08 -7.54
C PRO A 125 7.04 -24.35 -6.22
N ASP A 126 6.77 -25.61 -5.88
CA ASP A 126 6.09 -25.99 -4.64
C ASP A 126 7.02 -25.87 -3.44
N GLY A 127 8.26 -26.33 -3.57
CA GLY A 127 9.31 -26.15 -2.56
C GLY A 127 9.65 -24.68 -2.34
N GLN A 128 9.69 -23.88 -3.42
CA GLN A 128 9.86 -22.43 -3.32
C GLN A 128 8.73 -21.79 -2.53
N ARG A 129 7.47 -22.13 -2.82
CA ARG A 129 6.31 -21.60 -2.07
C ARG A 129 6.36 -22.01 -0.60
N GLN A 130 6.68 -23.25 -0.29
CA GLN A 130 6.72 -23.76 1.08
C GLN A 130 7.81 -23.08 1.91
N ALA A 131 9.02 -22.91 1.35
CA ALA A 131 10.11 -22.22 2.02
C ALA A 131 9.83 -20.72 2.21
N LEU A 132 9.27 -20.05 1.21
CA LEU A 132 8.87 -18.63 1.32
C LEU A 132 7.74 -18.44 2.34
N ALA A 133 6.75 -19.34 2.37
CA ALA A 133 5.69 -19.31 3.37
C ALA A 133 6.19 -19.55 4.80
N ALA A 134 7.38 -20.14 5.00
CA ALA A 134 7.98 -20.31 6.32
C ALA A 134 8.79 -19.09 6.78
N VAL A 135 9.30 -18.29 5.84
CA VAL A 135 9.85 -16.94 6.09
C VAL A 135 8.73 -16.00 6.48
N ASP A 136 7.62 -16.12 5.76
CA ASP A 136 6.44 -15.34 5.95
C ASP A 136 5.67 -15.93 7.14
N ASP A 137 5.99 -15.48 8.35
CA ASP A 137 5.03 -15.45 9.47
C ASP A 137 3.89 -14.47 9.18
N GLY A 138 3.49 -14.35 7.90
CA GLY A 138 2.42 -13.51 7.43
C GLY A 138 1.28 -13.76 8.40
N PRO A 139 0.85 -12.73 9.16
CA PRO A 139 -0.32 -12.93 9.98
C PRO A 139 -1.40 -13.41 9.02
N GLU A 140 -2.32 -14.25 9.48
CA GLU A 140 -3.70 -13.95 9.09
C GLU A 140 -3.86 -12.46 9.46
N CYS A 141 -3.65 -11.54 8.49
CA CYS A 141 -3.91 -10.12 8.70
C CYS A 141 -5.32 -10.16 9.28
N ALA A 142 -5.52 -9.61 10.48
CA ALA A 142 -6.85 -9.62 11.09
C ALA A 142 -7.89 -8.93 10.19
N HIS A 143 -7.44 -8.30 9.09
CA HIS A 143 -8.22 -7.60 8.09
C HIS A 143 -9.07 -6.50 8.74
N ALA A 144 -8.61 -6.00 9.89
CA ALA A 144 -9.28 -4.99 10.70
C ALA A 144 -9.16 -3.60 10.05
N SER A 145 -8.02 -3.32 9.41
CA SER A 145 -7.81 -2.12 8.59
C SER A 145 -7.86 -2.46 7.11
N TRP A 146 -8.68 -1.72 6.36
CA TRP A 146 -8.82 -1.91 4.92
C TRP A 146 -9.06 -0.57 4.22
N GLU A 147 -8.67 -0.51 2.96
CA GLU A 147 -8.91 0.63 2.08
C GLU A 147 -9.74 0.22 0.87
N VAL A 148 -10.58 1.12 0.37
CA VAL A 148 -11.30 0.92 -0.90
C VAL A 148 -10.33 1.18 -2.04
N THR A 149 -10.17 0.21 -2.93
CA THR A 149 -9.28 0.33 -4.10
C THR A 149 -10.04 0.74 -5.36
N SER A 150 -11.32 0.37 -5.44
CA SER A 150 -12.21 0.76 -6.53
C SER A 150 -13.66 0.58 -6.10
N GLU A 151 -14.56 1.40 -6.64
CA GLU A 151 -15.99 1.20 -6.47
C GLU A 151 -16.76 1.39 -7.77
N TYR A 152 -17.89 0.71 -7.90
CA TYR A 152 -18.79 0.85 -9.04
C TYR A 152 -20.23 0.58 -8.62
N ARG A 153 -21.19 1.14 -9.37
CA ARG A 153 -22.61 0.88 -9.14
C ARG A 153 -23.03 -0.42 -9.84
N ASN A 154 -23.75 -1.30 -9.16
CA ASN A 154 -24.26 -2.54 -9.75
C ASN A 154 -25.67 -2.39 -10.35
N ALA A 155 -26.20 -3.44 -10.98
CA ALA A 155 -27.54 -3.43 -11.61
C ALA A 155 -28.69 -3.15 -10.63
N ARG A 156 -28.48 -3.34 -9.31
CA ARG A 156 -29.45 -3.02 -8.25
C ARG A 156 -29.26 -1.62 -7.68
N GLN A 157 -28.51 -0.76 -8.38
CA GLN A 157 -28.21 0.61 -7.99
C GLN A 157 -27.46 0.76 -6.64
N ARG A 158 -26.78 -0.31 -6.18
CA ARG A 158 -25.92 -0.30 -4.98
C ARG A 158 -24.44 -0.17 -5.35
N TRP A 159 -23.63 0.38 -4.46
CA TRP A 159 -22.18 0.54 -4.65
C TRP A 159 -21.45 -0.71 -4.20
N VAL A 160 -20.65 -1.31 -5.09
CA VAL A 160 -19.74 -2.41 -4.77
C VAL A 160 -18.35 -1.84 -4.58
N LYS A 161 -17.83 -1.93 -3.37
CA LYS A 161 -16.53 -1.40 -2.94
C LYS A 161 -15.53 -2.56 -2.88
N SER A 162 -14.62 -2.62 -3.85
CA SER A 162 -13.47 -3.52 -3.77
C SER A 162 -12.48 -2.95 -2.78
N ARG A 163 -11.96 -3.81 -1.89
CA ARG A 163 -11.10 -3.38 -0.80
C ARG A 163 -9.93 -4.35 -0.62
N ARG A 164 -8.85 -3.86 -0.03
CA ARG A 164 -7.69 -4.67 0.36
C ARG A 164 -7.30 -4.38 1.81
N CYS A 165 -6.71 -5.35 2.51
CA CYS A 165 -6.13 -5.10 3.84
C CYS A 165 -5.03 -4.05 3.70
N ALA A 166 -5.10 -3.00 4.52
CA ALA A 166 -4.11 -1.93 4.49
C ALA A 166 -2.73 -2.42 4.94
N ASP A 167 -2.69 -3.47 5.76
CA ASP A 167 -1.47 -3.99 6.36
C ASP A 167 -0.75 -5.01 5.45
N CYS A 168 -1.47 -5.92 4.78
CA CYS A 168 -0.87 -6.98 3.95
C CYS A 168 -1.16 -6.85 2.45
N GLY A 169 -2.07 -5.96 2.04
CA GLY A 169 -2.47 -5.78 0.64
C GLY A 169 -3.36 -6.89 0.06
N GLU A 170 -3.75 -7.90 0.85
CA GLU A 170 -4.64 -8.98 0.43
C GLU A 170 -6.02 -8.44 0.03
N HIS A 171 -6.56 -8.95 -1.10
CA HIS A 171 -7.90 -8.60 -1.55
C HIS A 171 -8.95 -9.21 -0.63
N LEU A 172 -9.83 -8.37 -0.08
CA LEU A 172 -10.92 -8.83 0.78
C LEU A 172 -12.23 -8.90 -0.02
N GLU A 173 -13.21 -9.60 0.56
CA GLU A 173 -14.55 -9.70 -0.02
C GLU A 173 -15.14 -8.29 -0.24
N PRO A 174 -15.59 -7.96 -1.47
CA PRO A 174 -16.17 -6.66 -1.77
C PRO A 174 -17.38 -6.33 -0.91
N LEU A 175 -17.46 -5.10 -0.42
CA LEU A 175 -18.57 -4.63 0.41
C LEU A 175 -19.66 -3.99 -0.48
N VAL A 176 -20.92 -4.30 -0.23
CA VAL A 176 -22.06 -3.70 -0.97
C VAL A 176 -22.80 -2.70 -0.08
N ASP A 177 -22.85 -1.45 -0.51
CA ASP A 177 -23.38 -0.33 0.27
C ASP A 177 -24.37 0.53 -0.52
N ARG A 178 -25.10 1.41 0.17
CA ARG A 178 -26.02 2.39 -0.43
C ARG A 178 -25.29 3.65 -0.89
N GLU A 179 -24.20 4.03 -0.24
CA GLU A 179 -23.47 5.27 -0.50
C GLU A 179 -22.05 4.99 -1.04
N PRO A 180 -21.53 5.83 -1.95
CA PRO A 180 -20.15 5.72 -2.44
C PRO A 180 -19.17 6.09 -1.33
N HIS A 181 -17.96 5.53 -1.37
CA HIS A 181 -16.85 5.92 -0.52
C HIS A 181 -16.24 7.25 -0.98
N TRP A 182 -16.23 7.52 -2.29
CA TRP A 182 -15.79 8.79 -2.86
C TRP A 182 -16.95 9.52 -3.55
N PRO A 183 -17.72 10.37 -2.83
CA PRO A 183 -18.90 11.03 -3.38
C PRO A 183 -18.59 11.89 -4.62
N ASP A 184 -17.42 12.52 -4.67
CA ASP A 184 -17.02 13.34 -5.82
C ASP A 184 -16.65 12.53 -7.06
N LYS A 185 -16.23 11.27 -6.88
CA LYS A 185 -15.92 10.33 -7.97
C LYS A 185 -17.10 9.46 -8.37
N ALA A 186 -18.17 9.44 -7.56
CA ALA A 186 -19.38 8.69 -7.85
C ALA A 186 -20.10 9.20 -9.12
N LEU A 187 -19.82 10.44 -9.53
CA LEU A 187 -20.36 11.06 -10.72
C LEU A 187 -19.46 10.90 -11.96
N SER A 188 -18.20 10.45 -11.80
CA SER A 188 -17.35 10.20 -12.95
C SER A 188 -17.64 8.81 -13.52
N ALA A 189 -18.02 8.77 -14.80
CA ALA A 189 -18.35 7.57 -15.56
C ALA A 189 -17.25 6.48 -15.45
N CYS A 190 -17.60 5.20 -15.71
CA CYS A 190 -16.69 4.02 -15.66
C CYS A 190 -15.27 4.48 -16.04
N PRO A 191 -14.26 4.45 -15.14
CA PRO A 191 -12.93 4.97 -15.45
C PRO A 191 -12.29 4.32 -16.69
N GLY A 192 -12.82 3.17 -17.11
CA GLY A 192 -12.48 2.49 -18.34
C GLY A 192 -13.06 3.04 -19.63
N PHE A 193 -14.03 3.96 -19.60
CA PHE A 193 -14.69 4.42 -20.82
C PHE A 193 -13.92 5.58 -21.47
N GLU A 194 -13.47 6.58 -20.69
CA GLU A 194 -12.79 7.75 -21.27
C GLU A 194 -11.30 7.54 -21.56
N LYS A 195 -10.57 6.79 -20.73
CA LYS A 195 -9.11 6.66 -20.88
C LYS A 195 -8.65 5.54 -21.82
N GLU A 196 -9.44 4.48 -22.02
CA GLU A 196 -9.04 3.33 -22.86
C GLU A 196 -9.50 3.47 -24.33
N TYR A 197 -10.30 4.49 -24.68
CA TYR A 197 -10.86 4.65 -26.03
C TYR A 197 -10.39 5.87 -26.81
N GLN A 198 -9.60 6.76 -26.20
CA GLN A 198 -8.84 7.77 -26.92
C GLN A 198 -7.61 7.10 -27.58
N GLY A 199 -7.82 6.44 -28.73
CA GLY A 199 -6.73 6.00 -29.63
C GLY A 199 -6.60 4.51 -29.91
N VAL A 200 -7.54 3.66 -29.47
CA VAL A 200 -7.47 2.20 -29.72
C VAL A 200 -8.44 1.77 -30.82
N SER A 201 -7.96 0.93 -31.74
CA SER A 201 -8.69 0.43 -32.92
C SER A 201 -10.05 -0.20 -32.60
N ASP A 202 -10.97 -0.14 -33.56
CA ASP A 202 -12.38 -0.60 -33.52
C ASP A 202 -12.58 -2.03 -32.98
N ALA A 203 -11.54 -2.88 -32.99
CA ALA A 203 -11.59 -4.24 -32.48
C ALA A 203 -11.78 -4.30 -30.94
N LYS A 204 -11.23 -3.35 -30.17
CA LYS A 204 -11.45 -3.31 -28.71
C LYS A 204 -12.83 -2.75 -28.31
N ARG A 205 -13.53 -2.06 -29.23
CA ARG A 205 -14.92 -1.57 -29.01
C ARG A 205 -15.99 -2.67 -28.98
N ARG A 206 -15.61 -3.93 -29.25
CA ARG A 206 -16.53 -5.07 -29.36
C ARG A 206 -16.69 -5.87 -28.07
N LEU A 207 -16.05 -5.51 -26.96
CA LEU A 207 -16.32 -6.16 -25.68
C LEU A 207 -17.76 -5.81 -25.24
N PRO A 208 -18.62 -6.81 -24.98
CA PRO A 208 -20.02 -6.56 -24.61
C PRO A 208 -20.15 -5.83 -23.27
N ASN A 209 -19.10 -5.91 -22.42
CA ASN A 209 -19.09 -5.38 -21.05
C ASN A 209 -17.82 -4.51 -20.79
N CYS A 210 -17.92 -3.42 -20.02
CA CYS A 210 -16.77 -2.59 -19.56
C CYS A 210 -15.77 -3.53 -18.84
N LYS A 211 -14.48 -3.57 -19.23
CA LYS A 211 -13.48 -4.44 -18.56
C LYS A 211 -13.35 -4.13 -17.06
N TYR A 212 -13.67 -2.90 -16.67
CA TYR A 212 -13.55 -2.39 -15.31
C TYR A 212 -14.81 -2.60 -14.47
N CYS A 213 -16.01 -2.26 -14.95
CA CYS A 213 -17.24 -2.42 -14.17
C CYS A 213 -18.10 -3.63 -14.55
N ARG A 214 -17.71 -4.39 -15.60
CA ARG A 214 -18.43 -5.53 -16.18
C ARG A 214 -19.89 -5.27 -16.60
N GLN A 215 -20.36 -4.03 -16.58
CA GLN A 215 -21.69 -3.69 -17.07
C GLN A 215 -21.75 -3.67 -18.59
N SER A 216 -22.94 -3.95 -19.13
CA SER A 216 -23.24 -3.81 -20.56
C SER A 216 -22.95 -2.39 -21.02
N ARG A 217 -22.38 -2.26 -22.22
CA ARG A 217 -22.10 -0.97 -22.86
C ARG A 217 -23.32 -0.05 -22.92
N ALA A 218 -24.54 -0.60 -23.02
CA ALA A 218 -25.77 0.17 -23.09
C ALA A 218 -26.06 1.02 -21.84
N VAL A 219 -25.35 0.77 -20.72
CA VAL A 219 -25.51 1.51 -19.45
C VAL A 219 -24.58 2.74 -19.39
N HIS A 220 -23.59 2.85 -20.29
CA HIS A 220 -22.80 4.06 -20.46
C HIS A 220 -23.48 4.90 -21.55
N SER A 221 -24.20 5.96 -21.16
CA SER A 221 -24.75 6.90 -22.13
C SER A 221 -23.60 7.58 -22.86
N ASP A 222 -23.60 7.53 -24.20
CA ASP A 222 -22.73 8.34 -25.06
C ASP A 222 -23.22 9.80 -25.04
N ASP A 223 -23.37 10.41 -23.85
CA ASP A 223 -23.71 11.82 -23.74
C ASP A 223 -22.45 12.64 -24.04
N ARG A 224 -22.42 13.18 -25.27
CA ARG A 224 -21.49 14.20 -25.74
C ARG A 224 -21.98 15.60 -25.37
#